data_AF-A0A238BUF5-F1
#
_entry.id   AF-A0A238BUF5-F1
#
_cell.length_a   1.000
_cell.length_b   1.000
_cell.length_c   1.000
_cell.angle_alpha   90.00
_cell.angle_beta   90.00
_cell.angle_gamma   90.00
#
_symmetry.space_group_name_H-M   'P 1'
#
loop_
_entity.id
_entity.type
_entity.pdbx_description
1 polymer ?
#
loop_
_entity_poly.entity_id
_entity_poly.type
_entity_poly.pdbx_seq_one_letter_code
_entity_poly.pdbx_strand_id
1 'polypeptide(L)'
;MKGHQNERNFVGLATDGNHIVCGSENNHLYLYHKGLCDPLMCYDFGRADSTRSALLATDSPSDFVSAVSWKKNSNIVVAANSQGTTHVFELI
;
A
#
# COMPACT_ATOMS: atom_id res chain seq x y z
N MET A 1 8.39 13.57 -2.83
CA MET A 1 7.51 12.51 -2.30
C MET A 1 8.06 12.05 -0.96
N LYS A 2 7.36 12.38 0.11
CA LYS A 2 7.64 11.95 1.50
C LYS A 2 6.29 11.53 2.12
N GLY A 3 6.30 10.62 3.08
CA GLY A 3 5.09 10.21 3.80
C GLY A 3 5.01 8.70 4.05
N HIS A 4 5.42 7.87 3.09
CA HIS A 4 5.54 6.43 3.28
C HIS A 4 6.83 6.07 4.05
N GLN A 5 6.76 4.97 4.80
CA GLN A 5 7.87 4.32 5.49
C GLN A 5 8.37 3.13 4.67
N ASN A 6 9.68 3.06 4.42
CA ASN A 6 10.33 1.99 3.67
C ASN A 6 11.83 1.96 4.02
N GLU A 7 12.17 1.31 5.15
CA GLU A 7 13.53 1.26 5.69
C GLU A 7 14.16 -0.14 5.61
N ARG A 8 13.35 -1.22 5.56
CA ARG A 8 13.84 -2.60 5.68
C ARG A 8 13.29 -3.57 4.64
N ASN A 9 12.02 -3.45 4.26
CA ASN A 9 11.30 -4.44 3.47
C ASN A 9 11.14 -4.01 2.00
N PHE A 10 10.86 -4.97 1.11
CA PHE A 10 10.35 -4.64 -0.23
C PHE A 10 8.86 -4.34 -0.14
N VAL A 11 8.47 -3.08 -0.40
CA VAL A 11 7.07 -2.63 -0.25
C VAL A 11 6.29 -2.51 -1.57
N GLY A 12 6.97 -2.76 -2.70
CA GLY A 12 6.38 -2.62 -4.03
C GLY A 12 6.27 -1.17 -4.51
N LEU A 13 6.39 -1.00 -5.82
CA LEU A 13 6.26 0.28 -6.53
C LEU A 13 5.63 0.03 -7.91
N ALA A 14 4.60 0.80 -8.26
CA ALA A 14 3.97 0.77 -9.57
C ALA A 14 3.61 2.19 -10.02
N THR A 15 3.59 2.42 -11.34
CA THR A 15 3.29 3.74 -11.91
C THR A 15 2.57 3.61 -13.25
N ASP A 16 1.68 4.56 -13.55
CA ASP A 16 1.08 4.77 -14.87
C ASP A 16 1.80 5.86 -15.69
N GLY A 17 2.88 6.44 -15.16
CA GLY A 17 3.64 7.55 -15.76
C GLY A 17 3.27 8.95 -15.23
N ASN A 18 2.14 9.11 -14.55
CA ASN A 18 1.74 10.36 -13.87
C ASN A 18 1.59 10.17 -12.35
N HIS A 19 1.12 9.00 -11.96
CA HIS A 19 0.89 8.58 -10.60
C HIS A 19 1.88 7.50 -10.19
N ILE A 20 2.20 7.48 -8.91
CA ILE A 20 3.06 6.48 -8.29
C ILE A 20 2.28 5.88 -7.13
N VAL A 21 2.14 4.56 -7.14
CA VAL A 21 1.61 3.80 -6.02
C VAL A 21 2.74 2.98 -5.41
N CYS A 22 2.85 3.04 -4.08
CA CYS A 22 3.82 2.25 -3.33
C CYS A 22 3.20 1.74 -2.04
N GLY A 23 3.68 0.59 -1.58
CA GLY A 23 3.38 0.11 -0.24
C GLY A 23 4.21 0.81 0.82
N SER A 24 3.97 0.45 2.07
CA SER A 24 4.71 0.97 3.22
C SER A 24 4.75 -0.02 4.37
N GLU A 25 5.78 0.13 5.20
CA GLU A 25 6.05 -0.65 6.41
C GLU A 25 5.10 -0.39 7.57
N ASN A 26 4.27 0.64 7.46
CA ASN A 26 3.17 0.87 8.38
C ASN A 26 1.87 0.15 7.93
N ASN A 27 1.94 -0.80 7.00
CA ASN A 27 0.80 -1.48 6.37
C ASN A 27 -0.16 -0.55 5.60
N HIS A 28 0.32 0.61 5.12
CA HIS A 28 -0.49 1.50 4.28
C HIS A 28 -0.03 1.49 2.82
N LEU A 29 -0.97 1.77 1.92
CA LEU A 29 -0.74 2.04 0.51
C LEU A 29 -0.80 3.54 0.25
N TYR A 30 0.21 4.08 -0.43
CA TYR A 30 0.28 5.49 -0.76
C TYR A 30 0.16 5.72 -2.25
N LEU A 31 -0.61 6.74 -2.63
CA LEU A 31 -0.70 7.27 -3.99
C LEU A 31 -0.09 8.67 -4.03
N TYR A 32 0.80 8.90 -4.98
CA TYR A 32 1.37 10.21 -5.29
C TYR A 32 1.09 10.58 -6.73
N HIS A 33 1.02 11.87 -7.01
CA HIS A 33 1.18 12.41 -8.36
C HIS A 33 2.58 13.00 -8.52
N LYS A 34 3.24 12.75 -9.65
CA LYS A 34 4.65 13.14 -9.88
C LYS A 34 4.94 14.64 -9.73
N GLY A 35 3.93 15.48 -9.92
CA GLY A 35 4.03 16.94 -9.80
C GLY A 35 3.75 17.49 -8.40
N LEU A 36 3.38 16.65 -7.43
CA LEU A 36 3.01 17.06 -6.07
C LEU A 36 4.01 16.50 -5.04
N CYS A 37 4.21 17.25 -3.95
CA CYS A 37 5.14 16.84 -2.90
C CYS A 37 4.50 15.86 -1.90
N ASP A 38 3.22 16.06 -1.62
CA ASP A 38 2.41 15.32 -0.64
C ASP A 38 1.66 14.15 -1.29
N PRO A 39 1.36 13.09 -0.53
CA PRO A 39 0.53 11.99 -1.01
C PRO A 39 -0.89 12.48 -1.31
N LEU A 40 -1.46 11.99 -2.42
CA LEU A 40 -2.87 12.19 -2.77
C LEU A 40 -3.80 11.32 -1.92
N MET A 41 -3.35 10.12 -1.56
CA MET A 41 -4.13 9.15 -0.80
C MET A 41 -3.21 8.30 0.07
N CYS A 42 -3.73 7.90 1.22
CA CYS A 42 -3.18 6.87 2.10
C CYS A 42 -4.30 5.90 2.49
N TYR A 43 -4.12 4.61 2.21
CA TYR A 43 -5.09 3.57 2.52
C TYR A 43 -4.51 2.59 3.54
N ASP A 44 -5.22 2.38 4.66
CA ASP A 44 -4.82 1.48 5.75
C ASP A 44 -5.33 0.05 5.49
N PHE A 45 -4.43 -0.90 5.24
CA PHE A 45 -4.79 -2.32 5.10
C PHE A 45 -5.25 -2.94 6.43
N GLY A 46 -4.76 -2.46 7.57
CA GLY A 46 -5.07 -3.01 8.89
C GLY A 46 -6.52 -2.79 9.30
N ARG A 47 -7.11 -1.64 8.93
CA ARG A 47 -8.52 -1.35 9.21
C ARG A 47 -9.50 -2.27 8.46
N ALA A 48 -9.10 -2.83 7.32
CA ALA A 48 -9.93 -3.77 6.56
C ALA A 48 -10.03 -5.14 7.24
N ASP A 49 -9.07 -5.51 8.09
CA ASP A 49 -8.97 -6.82 8.75
C ASP A 49 -9.24 -6.73 10.27
N SER A 50 -10.34 -6.07 10.65
CA SER A 50 -10.72 -5.87 12.06
C SER A 50 -11.12 -7.16 12.80
N THR A 51 -11.14 -8.32 12.13
CA THR A 51 -11.55 -9.59 12.73
C THR A 51 -10.36 -10.41 13.27
N ARG A 52 -9.12 -10.16 12.82
CA ARG A 52 -7.96 -11.00 13.19
C ARG A 52 -7.03 -10.38 14.24
N SER A 53 -7.11 -9.06 14.45
CA SER A 53 -6.11 -8.30 15.21
C SER A 53 -6.13 -8.53 16.74
N ALA A 54 -7.27 -8.87 17.35
CA ALA A 54 -7.37 -8.90 18.83
C ALA A 54 -6.76 -10.15 19.50
N LEU A 55 -6.56 -11.26 18.78
CA LEU A 55 -6.19 -12.55 19.40
C LEU A 55 -4.72 -12.96 19.18
N LEU A 56 -3.99 -12.30 18.28
CA LEU A 56 -2.65 -12.70 17.83
C LEU A 56 -1.58 -11.61 18.00
N ALA A 57 -1.94 -10.45 18.57
CA ALA A 57 -1.08 -9.27 18.68
C ALA A 57 0.01 -9.37 19.78
N THR A 58 0.64 -10.52 19.93
CA THR A 58 1.81 -10.71 20.80
C THR A 58 2.95 -11.27 19.94
N ASP A 59 3.95 -10.43 19.67
CA ASP A 59 5.23 -10.73 18.98
C ASP A 59 5.25 -10.91 17.45
N SER A 60 4.16 -10.68 16.71
CA SER A 60 4.26 -10.69 15.24
C SER A 60 4.96 -9.43 14.70
N PRO A 61 5.88 -9.56 13.71
CA PRO A 61 6.45 -8.40 13.04
C PRO A 61 5.34 -7.52 12.46
N SER A 62 5.51 -6.19 12.53
CA SER A 62 4.55 -5.24 11.97
C SER A 62 4.27 -5.56 10.51
N ASP A 63 2.99 -5.59 10.15
CA ASP A 63 2.56 -5.81 8.79
C ASP A 63 3.00 -4.69 7.85
N PHE A 64 3.17 -5.03 6.58
CA PHE A 64 3.56 -4.08 5.55
C PHE A 64 2.92 -4.45 4.22
N VAL A 65 2.64 -3.44 3.39
CA VAL A 65 2.26 -3.69 1.99
C VAL A 65 3.52 -4.18 1.27
N SER A 66 3.45 -5.34 0.61
CA SER A 66 4.60 -6.07 0.08
C SER A 66 4.67 -6.04 -1.45
N ALA A 67 3.53 -5.89 -2.13
CA ALA A 67 3.45 -5.85 -3.58
C ALA A 67 2.35 -4.90 -4.06
N VAL A 68 2.62 -4.20 -5.16
CA VAL A 68 1.67 -3.34 -5.85
C VAL A 68 1.86 -3.50 -7.36
N SER A 69 0.78 -3.46 -8.13
CA SER A 69 0.82 -3.53 -9.59
C SER A 69 -0.30 -2.72 -10.21
N TRP A 70 0.05 -1.93 -11.22
CA TRP A 70 -0.90 -1.14 -11.99
C TRP A 70 -1.34 -1.92 -13.23
N LYS A 71 -2.64 -2.06 -13.45
CA LYS A 71 -3.16 -2.67 -14.68
C LYS A 71 -2.91 -1.72 -15.84
N LYS A 72 -2.15 -2.16 -16.85
CA LYS A 72 -1.83 -1.37 -18.05
C LYS A 72 -3.09 -0.72 -18.65
N ASN A 73 -2.96 0.55 -19.02
CA ASN A 73 -4.00 1.35 -19.67
C ASN A 73 -5.34 1.33 -18.90
N SER A 74 -5.27 1.41 -17.57
CA SER A 74 -6.42 1.33 -16.66
C SER A 74 -6.18 2.25 -15.47
N ASN A 75 -7.24 2.60 -14.77
CA ASN A 75 -7.25 3.21 -13.43
C ASN A 75 -7.25 2.16 -12.30
N ILE A 76 -6.94 0.90 -12.60
CA ILE A 76 -7.02 -0.22 -11.67
C ILE A 76 -5.65 -0.57 -11.11
N VAL A 77 -5.59 -0.72 -9.79
CA VAL A 77 -4.39 -1.12 -9.05
C VAL A 77 -4.69 -2.34 -8.20
N VAL A 78 -3.77 -3.30 -8.18
CA VAL A 78 -3.79 -4.43 -7.24
C VAL A 78 -2.68 -4.22 -6.23
N ALA A 79 -2.96 -4.44 -4.95
CA ALA A 79 -1.93 -4.43 -3.91
C ALA A 79 -2.17 -5.55 -2.90
N ALA A 80 -1.07 -6.06 -2.34
CA ALA A 80 -1.09 -7.10 -1.33
C ALA A 80 -0.13 -6.79 -0.18
N ASN A 81 -0.47 -7.27 1.02
CA ASN A 81 0.37 -7.11 2.21
C ASN A 81 1.08 -8.39 2.64
N SER A 82 1.88 -8.29 3.71
CA SER A 82 2.67 -9.38 4.31
C SER A 82 1.84 -10.58 4.79
N GLN A 83 0.54 -10.41 5.00
CA GLN A 83 -0.38 -11.48 5.41
C GLN A 83 -1.10 -12.16 4.23
N GLY A 84 -0.80 -11.73 3.00
CA GLY A 84 -1.46 -12.23 1.79
C GLY A 84 -2.83 -11.59 1.52
N THR A 85 -3.25 -10.61 2.32
CA THR A 85 -4.47 -9.82 2.04
C THR A 85 -4.27 -9.04 0.75
N THR A 86 -5.16 -9.24 -0.22
CA THR A 86 -5.09 -8.61 -1.55
C THR A 86 -6.32 -7.75 -1.78
N HIS A 87 -6.10 -6.50 -2.19
CA HIS A 87 -7.15 -5.56 -2.56
C HIS A 87 -6.99 -5.10 -4.01
N VAL A 88 -8.13 -4.81 -4.65
CA VAL A 88 -8.21 -4.16 -5.95
C VAL A 88 -8.79 -2.77 -5.74
N PHE A 89 -8.10 -1.76 -6.26
CA PHE A 89 -8.46 -0.36 -6.17
C PHE A 89 -8.78 0.18 -7.56
N GLU A 90 -9.70 1.13 -7.60
CA GLU A 90 -10.02 1.94 -8.77
C GLU A 90 -9.79 3.41 -8.44
N LEU A 91 -8.98 4.11 -9.24
CA LEU A 91 -8.87 5.57 -9.17
C LEU A 91 -10.05 6.20 -9.93
N ILE A 92 -10.81 7.05 -9.25
CA ILE A 92 -11.94 7.81 -9.80
C ILE A 92 -11.60 9.27 -10.05
#